data_AF-A0A1W9I952-F1
#
_entry.id   AF-A0A1W9I952-F1
#
_cell.length_a   1.000
_cell.length_b   1.000
_cell.length_c   1.000
_cell.angle_alpha   90.00
_cell.angle_beta   90.00
_cell.angle_gamma   90.00
#
_symmetry.space_group_name_H-M   'P 1'
#
loop_
_entity.id
_entity.type
_entity.pdbx_description
1 polymer ?
#
loop_
_entity_poly.entity_id
_entity_poly.type
_entity_poly.pdbx_seq_one_letter_code
_entity_poly.pdbx_strand_id
1 'polypeptide(L)'
;MNYVVDKEGFMPGLPVAPHFKEYRGAKPHLQRRAAEEFRTAQRIADYVNAQIANDPDEVQQIIFGFVAIELGVTVEQVQRALPGGSNGWTFRVDEYDRKGLERYKRDT
;
A
#
# COMPACT_ATOMS: atom_id res chain seq x y z
N MET A 1 -13.27 -17.20 21.62
CA MET A 1 -11.95 -17.42 20.99
C MET A 1 -11.17 -16.13 21.16
N ASN A 2 -10.31 -16.07 22.17
CA ASN A 2 -9.58 -14.85 22.53
C ASN A 2 -8.31 -14.77 21.70
N TYR A 3 -8.21 -13.78 20.83
CA TYR A 3 -6.95 -13.48 20.14
C TYR A 3 -6.14 -12.54 21.03
N VAL A 4 -5.07 -13.08 21.60
CA VAL A 4 -4.01 -12.31 22.26
C VAL A 4 -3.25 -11.57 21.16
N VAL A 5 -3.24 -10.24 21.24
CA VAL A 5 -2.46 -9.37 20.37
C VAL A 5 -1.06 -9.27 20.98
N ASP A 6 -0.11 -10.03 20.45
CA ASP A 6 1.29 -9.76 20.69
C ASP A 6 1.73 -8.57 19.85
N LYS A 7 2.49 -7.67 20.49
CA LYS A 7 3.04 -6.44 19.92
C LYS A 7 4.26 -6.74 19.03
N GLU A 8 4.07 -7.57 18.02
CA GLU A 8 5.02 -7.70 16.90
C GLU A 8 4.37 -7.09 15.65
N GLY A 9 5.14 -6.26 14.95
CA GLY A 9 4.65 -5.38 13.89
C GLY A 9 3.76 -6.12 12.89
N PHE A 10 2.52 -5.64 12.76
CA PHE A 10 1.60 -6.05 11.71
C PHE A 10 2.30 -5.91 10.35
N MET A 11 2.78 -7.01 9.77
CA MET A 11 3.28 -7.03 8.41
C MET A 11 2.05 -7.05 7.49
N PRO A 12 1.84 -6.01 6.66
CA PRO A 12 0.72 -6.00 5.75
C PRO A 12 0.88 -7.17 4.76
N GLY A 13 -0.17 -7.98 4.59
CA GLY A 13 -0.15 -9.07 3.61
C GLY A 13 0.07 -8.56 2.19
N LEU A 14 0.79 -9.35 1.38
CA LEU A 14 1.03 -9.06 -0.03
C LEU A 14 0.01 -9.81 -0.93
N PRO A 15 -0.44 -9.21 -2.05
CA PRO A 15 -0.17 -7.84 -2.48
C PRO A 15 -0.85 -6.81 -1.57
N VAL A 16 -0.20 -5.65 -1.41
CA VAL A 16 -0.71 -4.54 -0.62
C VAL A 16 -2.02 -4.05 -1.24
N ALA A 17 -3.07 -4.00 -0.43
CA ALA A 17 -4.35 -3.41 -0.80
C ALA A 17 -4.44 -1.96 -0.27
N PRO A 18 -5.01 -1.03 -1.06
CA PRO A 18 -5.24 0.32 -0.56
C PRO A 18 -6.28 0.31 0.57
N HIS A 19 -5.93 0.96 1.67
CA HIS A 19 -6.83 1.31 2.74
C HIS A 19 -7.60 2.57 2.37
N PHE A 20 -8.90 2.42 2.16
CA PHE A 20 -9.77 3.54 1.83
C PHE A 20 -11.16 3.35 2.40
N LYS A 21 -11.75 4.45 2.89
CA LYS A 21 -13.12 4.47 3.37
C LYS A 21 -14.01 5.17 2.35
N GLU A 22 -14.88 4.38 1.72
CA GLU A 22 -15.86 4.90 0.76
C GLU A 22 -16.84 5.87 1.42
N TYR A 23 -17.07 7.02 0.77
CA TYR A 23 -18.13 7.95 1.16
C TYR A 23 -19.46 7.54 0.51
N ARG A 24 -20.40 7.06 1.32
CA ARG A 24 -21.74 6.60 0.88
C ARG A 24 -22.85 7.65 1.01
N GLY A 25 -22.52 8.89 1.36
CA GLY A 25 -23.53 9.94 1.55
C GLY A 25 -24.00 10.56 0.24
N ALA A 26 -25.13 11.27 0.28
CA ALA A 26 -25.79 11.84 -0.90
C ALA A 26 -25.13 13.12 -1.47
N LYS A 27 -24.01 13.60 -0.89
CA LYS A 27 -23.34 14.85 -1.32
C LYS A 27 -22.38 14.59 -2.50
N PRO A 28 -22.67 15.07 -3.73
CA PRO A 28 -21.89 14.71 -4.91
C PRO A 28 -20.43 15.19 -4.88
N HIS A 29 -20.16 16.36 -4.29
CA HIS A 29 -18.79 16.89 -4.18
C HIS A 29 -17.92 16.03 -3.26
N LEU A 30 -18.50 15.43 -2.22
CA LEU A 30 -17.78 14.51 -1.33
C LEU A 30 -17.54 13.15 -1.99
N GLN A 31 -18.48 12.67 -2.83
CA GLN A 31 -18.27 11.46 -3.63
C GLN A 31 -17.12 11.61 -4.63
N ARG A 32 -17.05 12.76 -5.33
CA ARG A 32 -15.94 13.04 -6.28
C ARG A 32 -14.60 13.04 -5.57
N ARG A 33 -14.51 13.77 -4.45
CA ARG A 33 -13.29 13.81 -3.63
C ARG A 33 -12.89 12.42 -3.13
N ALA A 34 -13.85 11.64 -2.64
CA ALA A 34 -13.63 10.25 -2.21
C ALA A 34 -13.08 9.39 -3.36
N ALA A 35 -13.61 9.52 -4.57
CA ALA A 35 -13.10 8.79 -5.74
C ALA A 35 -11.67 9.20 -6.13
N GLU A 36 -11.33 10.49 -6.02
CA GLU A 36 -9.96 10.99 -6.25
C GLU A 36 -8.97 10.46 -5.20
N GLU A 37 -9.37 10.47 -3.93
CA GLU A 37 -8.57 9.90 -2.82
C GLU A 37 -8.37 8.39 -3.02
N PHE A 38 -9.42 7.65 -3.42
CA PHE A 38 -9.30 6.22 -3.75
C PHE A 38 -8.35 5.95 -4.91
N ARG A 39 -8.45 6.70 -6.01
CA ARG A 39 -7.53 6.57 -7.16
C ARG A 39 -6.08 6.82 -6.75
N THR A 40 -5.87 7.80 -5.88
CA THR A 40 -4.53 8.10 -5.34
C THR A 40 -4.02 6.94 -4.50
N ALA A 41 -4.85 6.39 -3.60
CA ALA A 41 -4.48 5.24 -2.79
C ALA A 41 -4.18 3.99 -3.63
N GLN A 42 -4.98 3.72 -4.66
CA GLN A 42 -4.75 2.61 -5.58
C GLN A 42 -3.41 2.76 -6.32
N ARG A 43 -3.10 3.95 -6.84
CA ARG A 43 -1.81 4.23 -7.51
C ARG A 43 -0.62 3.99 -6.58
N ILE A 44 -0.75 4.38 -5.31
CA ILE A 44 0.27 4.14 -4.29
C ILE A 44 0.44 2.63 -4.05
N ALA A 45 -0.66 1.89 -3.88
CA ALA A 45 -0.61 0.44 -3.68
C ALA A 45 0.04 -0.28 -4.88
N ASP A 46 -0.35 0.09 -6.10
CA ASP A 46 0.18 -0.51 -7.32
C ASP A 46 1.67 -0.22 -7.50
N TYR A 47 2.10 1.01 -7.18
CA TYR A 47 3.52 1.38 -7.21
C TYR A 47 4.34 0.54 -6.22
N VAL A 48 3.86 0.43 -4.97
CA VAL A 48 4.54 -0.36 -3.93
C VAL A 48 4.60 -1.84 -4.31
N ASN A 49 3.48 -2.40 -4.78
CA ASN A 49 3.44 -3.79 -5.25
C ASN A 49 4.39 -4.02 -6.41
N ALA A 50 4.48 -3.10 -7.37
CA ALA A 50 5.43 -3.19 -8.48
C ALA A 50 6.89 -3.12 -7.97
N GLN A 51 7.20 -2.24 -7.04
CA GLN A 51 8.54 -2.16 -6.46
C GLN A 51 8.94 -3.49 -5.81
N ILE A 52 8.06 -4.05 -4.97
CA ILE A 52 8.27 -5.34 -4.32
C ILE A 52 8.36 -6.48 -5.33
N ALA A 53 7.49 -6.50 -6.36
CA ALA A 53 7.43 -7.57 -7.35
C ALA A 53 8.72 -7.71 -8.18
N ASN A 54 9.41 -6.59 -8.42
CA ASN A 54 10.59 -6.53 -9.29
C ASN A 54 11.92 -6.54 -8.52
N ASP A 55 11.90 -6.45 -7.19
CA ASP A 55 13.08 -6.55 -6.33
C ASP A 55 13.20 -7.97 -5.75
N PRO A 56 14.28 -8.73 -5.99
CA PRO A 56 14.40 -10.13 -5.56
C PRO A 56 14.63 -10.32 -4.05
N ASP A 57 14.94 -9.26 -3.28
CA ASP A 57 15.31 -9.42 -1.87
C ASP A 57 14.13 -9.91 -1.01
N GLU A 58 14.41 -10.77 -0.03
CA GLU A 58 13.38 -11.29 0.88
C GLU A 58 12.84 -10.20 1.81
N VAL A 59 13.68 -9.24 2.19
CA VAL A 59 13.29 -8.13 3.07
C VAL A 59 13.25 -6.85 2.27
N GLN A 60 12.05 -6.27 2.15
CA GLN A 60 11.81 -5.09 1.34
C GLN A 60 11.47 -3.91 2.24
N GLN A 61 12.22 -2.81 2.12
CA GLN A 61 11.94 -1.58 2.84
C GLN A 61 11.40 -0.51 1.88
N ILE A 62 10.17 -0.07 2.16
CA ILE A 62 9.48 0.97 1.40
C ILE A 62 9.45 2.25 2.24
N ILE A 63 10.13 3.30 1.79
CA ILE A 63 10.17 4.59 2.49
C ILE A 63 9.12 5.52 1.88
N PHE A 64 8.22 6.06 2.70
CA PHE A 64 7.09 6.86 2.21
C PHE A 64 7.52 8.13 1.49
N GLY A 65 8.64 8.73 1.92
CA GLY A 65 9.21 9.90 1.25
C GLY A 65 9.57 9.63 -0.22
N PHE A 66 10.14 8.46 -0.53
CA PHE A 66 10.49 8.11 -1.90
C PHE A 66 9.25 7.81 -2.75
N VAL A 67 8.27 7.11 -2.20
CA VAL A 67 6.98 6.88 -2.86
C VAL A 67 6.28 8.21 -3.17
N ALA A 68 6.28 9.14 -2.21
CA ALA A 68 5.67 10.45 -2.34
C ALA A 68 6.31 11.27 -3.46
N ILE A 69 7.65 11.30 -3.51
CA ILE A 69 8.42 12.00 -4.55
C ILE A 69 8.10 11.40 -5.93
N GLU A 70 8.19 10.08 -6.08
CA GLU A 70 8.01 9.41 -7.38
C GLU A 70 6.59 9.59 -7.94
N LEU A 71 5.58 9.56 -7.07
CA LEU A 71 4.18 9.68 -7.49
C LEU A 71 3.65 11.12 -7.49
N GLY A 72 4.44 12.09 -7.04
CA GLY A 72 4.02 13.49 -6.92
C GLY A 72 2.87 13.70 -5.92
N VAL A 73 2.86 12.94 -4.82
CA VAL A 73 1.86 13.00 -3.75
C VAL A 73 2.51 13.40 -2.43
N THR A 74 1.73 13.67 -1.38
CA THR A 74 2.29 13.95 -0.06
C THR A 74 2.56 12.67 0.73
N VAL A 75 3.52 12.71 1.66
CA VAL A 75 3.78 11.59 2.59
C VAL A 75 2.52 11.21 3.37
N GLU A 76 1.70 12.18 3.75
CA GLU A 76 0.44 11.94 4.44
C GLU A 76 -0.59 11.19 3.57
N GLN A 77 -0.58 11.41 2.26
CA GLN A 77 -1.42 10.64 1.33
C GLN A 77 -0.93 9.19 1.25
N VAL A 78 0.39 8.96 1.26
CA VAL A 78 0.98 7.61 1.33
C VAL A 78 0.62 6.89 2.63
N GLN A 79 0.77 7.56 3.78
CA GLN A 79 0.40 7.04 5.09
C GLN A 79 -1.09 6.69 5.19
N ARG A 80 -1.96 7.50 4.57
CA ARG A 80 -3.40 7.23 4.56
C ARG A 80 -3.78 6.11 3.60
N ALA A 81 -3.00 5.94 2.53
CA ALA A 81 -3.32 5.01 1.46
C ALA A 81 -3.15 3.56 1.86
N LEU A 82 -2.20 3.18 2.70
CA LEU A 82 -1.98 1.78 3.11
C LEU A 82 -1.83 1.67 4.63
N PRO A 83 -2.07 0.50 5.25
CA PRO A 83 -2.08 0.36 6.71
C PRO A 83 -0.67 0.35 7.32
N GLY A 84 -0.48 1.08 8.43
CA GLY A 84 0.71 1.00 9.30
C GLY A 84 1.85 1.98 8.97
N GLY A 85 2.88 2.02 9.83
CA GLY A 85 4.14 2.76 9.63
C GLY A 85 4.05 4.30 9.74
N SER A 86 5.03 4.95 10.35
CA SER A 86 5.13 6.43 10.33
C SER A 86 5.97 6.94 9.16
N ASN A 87 7.04 6.23 8.79
CA ASN A 87 8.02 6.69 7.80
C ASN A 87 8.21 5.72 6.62
N GLY A 88 7.66 4.52 6.73
CA GLY A 88 7.88 3.43 5.79
C GLY A 88 7.25 2.12 6.25
N TRP A 89 7.34 1.12 5.38
CA TRP A 89 7.03 -0.28 5.67
C TRP A 89 8.24 -1.17 5.46
N THR A 90 8.28 -2.24 6.22
CA THR A 90 9.17 -3.37 5.98
C THR A 90 8.31 -4.60 5.71
N PHE A 91 8.54 -5.25 4.58
CA PHE A 91 7.90 -6.50 4.20
C PHE A 91 8.91 -7.63 4.24
N ARG A 92 8.46 -8.80 4.66
CA ARG A 92 9.14 -10.05 4.38
C ARG A 92 8.36 -10.73 3.26
N VAL A 93 9.01 -11.04 2.15
CA VAL A 93 8.39 -11.53 0.92
C VAL A 93 8.78 -12.98 0.71
N ASP A 94 7.82 -13.88 0.85
CA ASP A 94 8.03 -15.31 0.58
C ASP A 94 7.62 -15.72 -0.86
N GLU A 95 7.84 -16.98 -1.22
CA GLU A 95 7.49 -17.48 -2.57
C GLU A 95 5.99 -17.41 -2.88
N TYR A 96 5.12 -17.51 -1.86
CA TYR A 96 3.68 -17.39 -2.04
C TYR A 96 3.30 -15.93 -2.34
N ASP A 97 3.87 -14.97 -1.63
CA ASP A 97 3.72 -13.54 -1.90
C ASP A 97 4.19 -13.19 -3.32
N ARG A 98 5.32 -13.76 -3.75
CA ARG A 98 5.85 -13.58 -5.12
C ARG A 98 4.83 -13.98 -6.18
N LYS A 99 4.16 -15.12 -6.00
CA LYS A 99 3.09 -15.58 -6.91
C LYS A 99 1.92 -14.60 -6.94
N GLY A 100 1.54 -14.03 -5.80
CA GLY A 100 0.50 -12.99 -5.71
C GLY A 100 0.89 -11.67 -6.39
N LEU A 101 2.19 -11.41 -6.51
CA LEU A 101 2.76 -10.19 -7.09
C LEU A 101 3.07 -10.28 -8.58
N GLU A 102 2.99 -11.46 -9.21
CA GLU A 102 3.32 -11.66 -10.64
C GLU A 102 2.63 -10.65 -11.57
N ARG A 103 1.37 -10.29 -11.28
CA ARG A 103 0.62 -9.30 -12.07
C ARG A 103 1.19 -7.87 -12.05
N TYR A 104 2.12 -7.58 -11.14
CA TYR A 104 2.77 -6.28 -10.98
C TYR A 104 4.21 -6.27 -11.50
N LYS A 105 4.72 -7.41 -12.00
CA LYS A 105 6.00 -7.43 -12.71
C LYS A 105 5.87 -6.61 -13.98
N ARG A 106 6.92 -5.83 -14.28
CA ARG A 106 6.97 -5.08 -15.54
C ARG A 106 7.49 -6.05 -16.61
N ASP A 107 6.76 -6.16 -17.72
CA ASP A 107 7.30 -6.78 -18.92
C ASP A 107 8.56 -6.00 -19.31
N THR A 108 9.70 -6.68 -19.24
CA THR A 108 11.02 -6.08 -19.53
C THR A 108 11.24 -5.99 -21.03
#